data_AF-A0A917TPS0-F1
#
_entry.id   AF-A0A917TPS0-F1
#
_cell.length_a   1.000
_cell.length_b   1.000
_cell.length_c   1.000
_cell.angle_alpha   90.00
_cell.angle_beta   90.00
_cell.angle_gamma   90.00
#
_symmetry.space_group_name_H-M   'P 1'
#
loop_
_entity.id
_entity.type
_entity.pdbx_description
1 polymer ?
#
loop_
_entity_poly.entity_id
_entity_poly.type
_entity_poly.pdbx_seq_one_letter_code
_entity_poly.pdbx_strand_id
1 'polypeptide(L)'
;MTYRGGVPLAEVVRSGFVEGVHRGSVVVLNATGTLLAGVGDVRSPIFPRSSNKPMQAVGMLDAGLPLTDPAELALVAASHAGEEFHLARVAGLLAGAGFDEAALHCPPDLPVGEQARAAVLRAGGGPTRIQMNCSGKHAGMLLTCRAAGWPVDGYWRPEHPLQQRLRDVIEKSTGEEVAAVGVDGCGAPVLAVSLTGLAGAYLRLVAAETGTHPRTVADAMRAYPEIVGGTEADDTRLMRGVPGLLAKVGAEGIIAVALPDVGAVALKIDDGAARARMPVLVSALRRLGVAAPVLEEFAEVPLFGGGLPVGAVRPLW
;
A
#
# COMPACT_ATOMS: atom_id res chain seq x y z
N MET A 1 -1.79 -7.27 22.55
CA MET A 1 -2.64 -8.37 22.03
C MET A 1 -2.03 -8.87 20.74
N THR A 2 -2.02 -10.19 20.50
CA THR A 2 -1.53 -10.81 19.26
C THR A 2 -2.70 -11.09 18.32
N TYR A 3 -2.48 -10.89 17.01
CA TYR A 3 -3.45 -11.25 15.95
C TYR A 3 -3.82 -12.72 16.05
N ARG A 4 -5.13 -13.02 16.20
CA ARG A 4 -5.63 -14.38 16.49
C ARG A 4 -5.87 -15.23 15.24
N GLY A 5 -5.64 -14.68 14.06
CA GLY A 5 -5.93 -15.34 12.79
C GLY A 5 -7.36 -15.10 12.30
N GLY A 6 -7.53 -15.28 11.00
CA GLY A 6 -8.77 -15.03 10.28
C GLY A 6 -9.69 -16.24 10.17
N VAL A 7 -10.79 -16.07 9.44
CA VAL A 7 -11.71 -17.14 9.01
C VAL A 7 -11.43 -17.52 7.55
N PRO A 8 -11.97 -18.63 7.01
CA PRO A 8 -11.97 -18.86 5.57
C PRO A 8 -12.57 -17.66 4.79
N LEU A 9 -11.81 -17.10 3.85
CA LEU A 9 -12.22 -15.95 3.03
C LEU A 9 -12.26 -16.25 1.53
N ALA A 10 -11.42 -17.18 1.07
CA ALA A 10 -11.41 -17.61 -0.32
C ALA A 10 -11.05 -19.08 -0.40
N GLU A 11 -11.53 -19.74 -1.44
CA GLU A 11 -11.18 -21.12 -1.76
C GLU A 11 -10.54 -21.22 -3.13
N VAL A 12 -9.68 -22.22 -3.28
CA VAL A 12 -9.02 -22.59 -4.53
C VAL A 12 -9.75 -23.82 -5.03
N VAL A 13 -10.47 -23.66 -6.14
CA VAL A 13 -11.25 -24.74 -6.75
C VAL A 13 -10.60 -25.15 -8.06
N ARG A 14 -10.23 -26.42 -8.20
CA ARG A 14 -9.71 -27.00 -9.44
C ARG A 14 -10.57 -28.18 -9.85
N SER A 15 -11.06 -28.17 -11.08
CA SER A 15 -11.89 -29.22 -11.67
C SER A 15 -13.10 -29.58 -10.79
N GLY A 16 -13.70 -28.56 -10.16
CA GLY A 16 -14.83 -28.72 -9.22
C GLY A 16 -14.45 -29.19 -7.81
N PHE A 17 -13.17 -29.46 -7.53
CA PHE A 17 -12.67 -29.88 -6.23
C PHE A 17 -12.02 -28.70 -5.48
N VAL A 18 -12.41 -28.50 -4.22
CA VAL A 18 -11.79 -27.51 -3.33
C VAL A 18 -10.45 -28.06 -2.85
N GLU A 19 -9.35 -27.60 -3.45
CA GLU A 19 -8.00 -28.07 -3.14
C GLU A 19 -7.28 -27.20 -2.10
N GLY A 20 -7.81 -26.02 -1.79
CA GLY A 20 -7.21 -25.11 -0.82
C GLY A 20 -8.17 -24.04 -0.32
N VAL A 21 -7.83 -23.48 0.85
CA VAL A 21 -8.58 -22.39 1.48
C VAL A 21 -7.59 -21.37 2.00
N HIS A 22 -7.86 -20.09 1.72
CA HIS A 22 -7.16 -18.96 2.29
C HIS A 22 -7.98 -18.38 3.43
N ARG A 23 -7.32 -18.20 4.57
CA ARG A 23 -7.91 -17.57 5.76
C ARG A 23 -7.51 -16.11 5.85
N GLY A 24 -8.32 -15.29 6.50
CA GLY A 24 -8.00 -13.90 6.72
C GLY A 24 -9.07 -13.13 7.45
N SER A 25 -8.85 -11.83 7.56
CA SER A 25 -9.76 -10.89 8.23
C SER A 25 -10.08 -9.72 7.31
N VAL A 26 -11.32 -9.25 7.32
CA VAL A 26 -11.80 -8.12 6.51
C VAL A 26 -12.67 -7.22 7.36
N VAL A 27 -12.50 -5.91 7.21
CA VAL A 27 -13.39 -4.89 7.77
C VAL A 27 -13.93 -4.00 6.66
N VAL A 28 -15.22 -3.67 6.73
CA VAL A 28 -15.92 -2.76 5.83
C VAL A 28 -16.56 -1.67 6.67
N LEU A 29 -16.13 -0.43 6.45
CA LEU A 29 -16.66 0.77 7.08
C LEU A 29 -17.51 1.54 6.07
N ASN A 30 -18.67 2.05 6.49
CA ASN A 30 -19.42 3.00 5.70
C ASN A 30 -18.77 4.39 5.70
N ALA A 31 -19.33 5.35 4.96
CA ALA A 31 -18.83 6.72 4.84
C ALA A 31 -18.63 7.47 6.18
N THR A 32 -19.37 7.09 7.23
CA THR A 32 -19.24 7.69 8.57
C THR A 32 -18.15 7.05 9.43
N GLY A 33 -17.50 5.99 8.93
CA GLY A 33 -16.56 5.18 9.70
C GLY A 33 -17.23 4.13 10.59
N THR A 34 -18.55 3.93 10.46
CA THR A 34 -19.28 2.89 11.19
C THR A 34 -19.06 1.54 10.54
N LEU A 35 -18.88 0.48 11.35
CA LEU A 35 -18.75 -0.89 10.88
C LEU A 35 -20.03 -1.33 10.15
N LEU A 36 -19.92 -1.59 8.85
CA LEU A 36 -21.00 -2.14 8.03
C LEU A 36 -20.95 -3.67 8.01
N ALA A 37 -19.75 -4.23 7.85
CA ALA A 37 -19.51 -5.66 7.88
C ALA A 37 -18.07 -5.93 8.34
N GLY A 38 -17.84 -7.08 8.97
CA GLY A 38 -16.49 -7.51 9.32
C GLY A 38 -16.47 -8.99 9.66
N VAL A 39 -15.34 -9.64 9.37
CA VAL A 39 -15.14 -11.05 9.65
C VAL A 39 -13.67 -11.32 9.99
N GLY A 40 -13.41 -12.31 10.85
CA GLY A 40 -12.08 -12.57 11.40
C GLY A 40 -11.68 -11.57 12.50
N ASP A 41 -10.39 -11.50 12.79
CA ASP A 41 -9.82 -10.59 13.79
C ASP A 41 -9.48 -9.24 13.15
N VAL A 42 -10.38 -8.27 13.27
CA VAL A 42 -10.23 -6.93 12.68
C VAL A 42 -9.71 -5.87 13.65
N ARG A 43 -9.47 -6.25 14.91
CA ARG A 43 -9.14 -5.34 16.02
C ARG A 43 -7.75 -5.57 16.60
N SER A 44 -7.22 -6.79 16.53
CA SER A 44 -5.83 -7.00 16.93
C SER A 44 -4.87 -6.31 15.95
N PRO A 45 -3.72 -5.84 16.44
CA PRO A 45 -2.74 -5.15 15.62
C PRO A 45 -2.08 -6.12 14.63
N ILE A 46 -1.94 -5.65 13.38
CA ILE A 46 -1.15 -6.28 12.33
C ILE A 46 -0.12 -5.27 11.82
N PHE A 47 0.94 -5.73 11.14
CA PHE A 47 1.76 -4.82 10.35
C PHE A 47 1.08 -4.60 9.00
N PRO A 48 0.62 -3.39 8.67
CA PRO A 48 -0.05 -3.09 7.40
C PRO A 48 0.93 -2.97 6.22
N ARG A 49 2.25 -3.07 6.52
CA ARG A 49 3.33 -2.99 5.53
C ARG A 49 3.22 -1.69 4.73
N SER A 50 3.41 -1.75 3.41
CA SER A 50 3.31 -0.59 2.52
C SER A 50 1.97 0.14 2.53
N SER A 51 0.88 -0.45 3.06
CA SER A 51 -0.38 0.28 3.20
C SER A 51 -0.30 1.42 4.23
N ASN A 52 0.80 1.56 4.99
CA ASN A 52 1.04 2.74 5.83
C ASN A 52 1.54 3.99 5.08
N LYS A 53 2.06 3.82 3.85
CA LYS A 53 2.79 4.88 3.16
C LYS A 53 1.99 6.16 2.89
N PRO A 54 0.68 6.12 2.61
CA PRO A 54 -0.10 7.36 2.44
C PRO A 54 -0.08 8.22 3.71
N MET A 55 -0.25 7.62 4.90
CA MET A 55 -0.12 8.36 6.17
C MET A 55 1.31 8.84 6.41
N GLN A 56 2.33 8.07 5.99
CA GLN A 56 3.71 8.55 6.06
C GLN A 56 3.96 9.76 5.16
N ALA A 57 3.39 9.78 3.95
CA ALA A 57 3.44 10.93 3.04
C ALA A 57 2.76 12.17 3.64
N VAL A 58 1.60 12.00 4.30
CA VAL A 58 0.95 13.08 5.06
C VAL A 58 1.88 13.61 6.14
N GLY A 59 2.52 12.72 6.91
CA GLY A 59 3.42 13.15 7.97
C GLY A 59 4.70 13.83 7.49
N MET A 60 5.16 13.51 6.28
CA MET A 60 6.26 14.21 5.62
C MET A 60 5.84 15.61 5.15
N LEU A 61 4.65 15.76 4.55
CA LEU A 61 4.11 17.08 4.18
C LEU A 61 3.93 17.98 5.40
N ASP A 62 3.36 17.43 6.48
CA ASP A 62 3.24 18.10 7.77
C ASP A 62 4.58 18.58 8.34
N ALA A 63 5.67 17.88 8.03
CA ALA A 63 7.03 18.21 8.45
C ALA A 63 7.77 19.10 7.43
N GLY A 64 7.10 19.61 6.40
CA GLY A 64 7.65 20.55 5.45
C GLY A 64 8.30 19.92 4.21
N LEU A 65 7.98 18.67 3.86
CA LEU A 65 8.39 18.07 2.58
C LEU A 65 8.03 18.99 1.40
N PRO A 66 9.01 19.52 0.64
CA PRO A 66 8.77 20.62 -0.30
C PRO A 66 8.42 20.12 -1.71
N LEU A 67 7.41 19.24 -1.82
CA LEU A 67 6.96 18.72 -3.12
C LEU A 67 5.73 19.46 -3.62
N THR A 68 5.81 19.98 -4.86
CA THR A 68 4.70 20.64 -5.55
C THR A 68 4.16 19.82 -6.72
N ASP A 69 4.94 18.87 -7.24
CA ASP A 69 4.50 17.95 -8.27
C ASP A 69 3.71 16.78 -7.63
N PRO A 70 2.40 16.61 -7.94
CA PRO A 70 1.60 15.56 -7.36
C PRO A 70 2.12 14.16 -7.65
N ALA A 71 2.83 13.99 -8.77
CA ALA A 71 3.30 12.69 -9.19
C ALA A 71 4.62 12.32 -8.46
N GLU A 72 5.39 13.30 -7.96
CA GLU A 72 6.47 13.06 -6.98
C GLU A 72 5.90 12.69 -5.62
N LEU A 73 4.81 13.33 -5.20
CA LEU A 73 4.12 12.99 -3.96
C LEU A 73 3.53 11.56 -4.02
N ALA A 74 2.97 11.16 -5.16
CA ALA A 74 2.52 9.78 -5.40
C ALA A 74 3.67 8.78 -5.24
N LEU A 75 4.87 9.13 -5.74
CA LEU A 75 6.07 8.29 -5.60
C LEU A 75 6.52 8.15 -4.14
N VAL A 76 6.38 9.19 -3.32
CA VAL A 76 6.66 9.13 -1.88
C VAL A 76 5.72 8.16 -1.15
N ALA A 77 4.47 8.04 -1.60
CA ALA A 77 3.50 7.08 -1.10
C ALA A 77 3.59 5.68 -1.76
N ALA A 78 4.51 5.47 -2.70
CA ALA A 78 4.53 4.31 -3.57
C ALA A 78 5.18 3.05 -3.00
N SER A 79 4.85 1.92 -3.61
CA SER A 79 5.72 0.73 -3.67
C SER A 79 5.97 0.44 -5.14
N HIS A 80 6.78 1.27 -5.79
CA HIS A 80 6.87 1.30 -7.24
C HIS A 80 7.39 -0.02 -7.82
N ALA A 81 6.97 -0.34 -9.05
CA ALA A 81 7.43 -1.51 -9.77
C ALA A 81 8.90 -1.42 -10.23
N GLY A 82 9.51 -0.23 -10.18
CA GLY A 82 10.90 -0.01 -10.62
C GLY A 82 11.04 0.10 -12.14
N GLU A 83 9.94 0.44 -12.84
CA GLU A 83 9.96 0.85 -14.25
C GLU A 83 10.77 2.15 -14.43
N GLU A 84 11.24 2.41 -15.64
CA GLU A 84 12.17 3.50 -15.95
C GLU A 84 11.70 4.87 -15.45
N PHE A 85 10.41 5.21 -15.64
CA PHE A 85 9.84 6.46 -15.17
C PHE A 85 9.84 6.60 -13.63
N HIS A 86 9.80 5.48 -12.88
CA HIS A 86 9.97 5.52 -11.44
C HIS A 86 11.42 5.85 -11.08
N LEU A 87 12.37 5.13 -11.68
CA LEU A 87 13.79 5.27 -11.34
C LEU A 87 14.31 6.66 -11.72
N ALA A 88 13.92 7.17 -12.88
CA ALA A 88 14.24 8.53 -13.31
C ALA A 88 13.75 9.57 -12.29
N ARG A 89 12.56 9.35 -11.73
CA ARG A 89 11.96 10.27 -10.77
C ARG A 89 12.61 10.20 -9.38
N VAL A 90 12.94 9.00 -8.90
CA VAL A 90 13.71 8.86 -7.65
C VAL A 90 15.07 9.55 -7.80
N ALA A 91 15.75 9.35 -8.93
CA ALA A 91 17.03 10.00 -9.22
C ALA A 91 16.89 11.53 -9.25
N GLY A 92 15.84 12.04 -9.90
CA GLY A 92 15.51 13.47 -9.94
C GLY A 92 15.30 14.07 -8.55
N LEU A 93 14.50 13.42 -7.69
CA LEU A 93 14.27 13.86 -6.31
C LEU A 93 15.56 13.91 -5.49
N LEU A 94 16.39 12.86 -5.59
CA LEU A 94 17.67 12.82 -4.88
C LEU A 94 18.60 13.94 -5.37
N ALA A 95 18.79 14.05 -6.68
CA ALA A 95 19.66 15.05 -7.30
C ALA A 95 19.20 16.48 -7.00
N GLY A 96 17.90 16.75 -7.07
CA GLY A 96 17.31 18.05 -6.76
C GLY A 96 17.53 18.49 -5.31
N ALA A 97 17.74 17.54 -4.39
CA ALA A 97 18.15 17.83 -3.03
C ALA A 97 19.67 17.88 -2.85
N GLY A 98 20.49 17.39 -3.78
CA GLY A 98 21.93 17.22 -3.61
C GLY A 98 22.31 15.91 -2.91
N PHE A 99 21.50 14.87 -3.09
CA PHE A 99 21.81 13.49 -2.70
C PHE A 99 22.10 12.63 -3.93
N ASP A 100 22.80 11.52 -3.69
CA ASP A 100 22.89 10.40 -4.61
C ASP A 100 22.24 9.16 -4.00
N GLU A 101 22.31 8.04 -4.73
CA GLU A 101 21.76 6.77 -4.30
C GLU A 101 22.37 6.24 -2.99
N ALA A 102 23.60 6.62 -2.64
CA ALA A 102 24.27 6.15 -1.43
C ALA A 102 23.62 6.71 -0.15
N ALA A 103 22.86 7.81 -0.26
CA ALA A 103 22.06 8.34 0.85
C ALA A 103 20.83 7.47 1.20
N LEU A 104 20.40 6.57 0.31
CA LEU A 104 19.27 5.69 0.56
C LEU A 104 19.66 4.59 1.56
N HIS A 105 18.79 4.36 2.56
CA HIS A 105 18.99 3.29 3.53
C HIS A 105 18.43 1.94 3.03
N CYS A 106 17.37 1.97 2.22
CA CYS A 106 16.77 0.75 1.69
C CYS A 106 17.81 -0.13 1.00
N PRO A 107 17.75 -1.47 1.19
CA PRO A 107 18.77 -2.36 0.67
C PRO A 107 18.80 -2.30 -0.87
N PRO A 108 19.95 -2.63 -1.49
CA PRO A 108 19.96 -2.87 -2.92
C PRO A 108 19.04 -4.05 -3.25
N ASP A 109 18.19 -3.88 -4.25
CA ASP A 109 17.27 -4.91 -4.72
C ASP A 109 17.07 -4.77 -6.23
N LEU A 110 16.52 -5.79 -6.88
CA LEU A 110 16.02 -5.66 -8.25
C LEU A 110 14.62 -5.03 -8.24
N PRO A 111 14.16 -4.46 -9.37
CA PRO A 111 12.77 -4.04 -9.50
C PRO A 111 11.80 -5.16 -9.12
N VAL A 112 10.72 -4.83 -8.42
CA VAL A 112 9.67 -5.82 -8.09
C VAL A 112 8.79 -6.13 -9.30
N GLY A 113 8.67 -5.20 -10.25
CA GLY A 113 7.97 -5.42 -11.50
C GLY A 113 8.72 -6.40 -12.39
N GLU A 114 8.04 -7.46 -12.83
CA GLU A 114 8.66 -8.56 -13.58
C GLU A 114 9.36 -8.10 -14.85
N GLN A 115 8.72 -7.24 -15.65
CA GLN A 115 9.30 -6.72 -16.89
C GLN A 115 10.54 -5.85 -16.63
N ALA A 116 10.47 -4.95 -15.63
CA ALA A 116 11.58 -4.09 -15.24
C ALA A 116 12.76 -4.91 -14.70
N ARG A 117 12.48 -5.91 -13.85
CA ARG A 117 13.48 -6.86 -13.34
C ARG A 117 14.17 -7.58 -14.48
N ALA A 118 13.41 -8.11 -15.43
CA ALA A 118 13.97 -8.83 -16.57
C ALA A 118 14.80 -7.91 -17.47
N ALA A 119 14.42 -6.64 -17.62
CA ALA A 119 15.19 -5.66 -18.37
C ALA A 119 16.56 -5.40 -17.73
N VAL A 120 16.62 -5.19 -16.40
CA VAL A 120 17.88 -5.02 -15.66
C VAL A 120 18.80 -6.22 -15.86
N LEU A 121 18.28 -7.44 -15.69
CA LEU A 121 19.06 -8.67 -15.82
C LEU A 121 19.55 -8.90 -17.25
N ARG A 122 18.72 -8.63 -18.27
CA ARG A 122 19.12 -8.74 -19.69
C ARG A 122 20.23 -7.75 -20.06
N ALA A 123 20.25 -6.58 -19.43
CA ALA A 123 21.31 -5.59 -19.61
C ALA A 123 22.60 -5.93 -18.86
N GLY A 124 22.67 -7.07 -18.15
CA GLY A 124 23.80 -7.43 -17.30
C GLY A 124 23.90 -6.63 -16.00
N GLY A 125 22.82 -5.91 -15.64
CA GLY A 125 22.72 -5.17 -14.40
C GLY A 125 22.47 -6.05 -13.18
N GLY A 126 22.58 -5.44 -12.00
CA GLY A 126 22.34 -6.09 -10.71
C GLY A 126 21.47 -5.23 -9.80
N PRO A 127 21.21 -5.70 -8.56
CA PRO A 127 20.39 -4.99 -7.59
C PRO A 127 21.04 -3.66 -7.18
N THR A 128 20.23 -2.62 -7.09
CA THR A 128 20.65 -1.30 -6.60
C THR A 128 19.60 -0.72 -5.63
N ARG A 129 19.97 0.24 -4.79
CA ARG A 129 19.06 0.83 -3.78
C ARG A 129 17.95 1.63 -4.43
N ILE A 130 18.20 2.28 -5.57
CA ILE A 130 17.18 3.03 -6.29
C ILE A 130 16.12 2.11 -6.91
N GLN A 131 16.49 0.89 -7.29
CA GLN A 131 15.58 -0.12 -7.83
C GLN A 131 14.63 -0.71 -6.79
N MET A 132 15.01 -0.66 -5.51
CA MET A 132 14.18 -1.14 -4.40
C MET A 132 12.86 -0.35 -4.34
N ASN A 133 11.74 -1.07 -4.25
CA ASN A 133 10.38 -0.52 -4.41
C ASN A 133 9.97 0.59 -3.40
N CYS A 134 10.73 0.80 -2.33
CA CYS A 134 10.52 1.86 -1.35
C CYS A 134 11.46 3.05 -1.55
N SER A 135 12.34 3.05 -2.55
CA SER A 135 13.35 4.10 -2.71
C SER A 135 12.72 5.49 -2.87
N GLY A 136 11.55 5.59 -3.52
CA GLY A 136 10.73 6.82 -3.56
C GLY A 136 10.31 7.35 -2.18
N LYS A 137 9.82 6.48 -1.29
CA LYS A 137 9.54 6.83 0.11
C LYS A 137 10.80 7.30 0.83
N HIS A 138 11.92 6.59 0.63
CA HIS A 138 13.20 6.94 1.27
C HIS A 138 13.73 8.30 0.77
N ALA A 139 13.58 8.61 -0.52
CA ALA A 139 13.89 9.93 -1.06
C ALA A 139 13.01 11.00 -0.37
N GLY A 140 11.70 10.77 -0.25
CA GLY A 140 10.81 11.68 0.51
C GLY A 140 11.26 11.89 1.96
N MET A 141 11.69 10.83 2.65
CA MET A 141 12.21 10.92 4.01
C MET A 141 13.48 11.79 4.10
N LEU A 142 14.41 11.61 3.16
CA LEU A 142 15.64 12.40 3.05
C LEU A 142 15.36 13.89 2.80
N LEU A 143 14.46 14.19 1.86
CA LEU A 143 14.04 15.56 1.55
C LEU A 143 13.35 16.22 2.75
N THR A 144 12.52 15.47 3.46
CA THR A 144 11.85 15.95 4.69
C THR A 144 12.86 16.28 5.76
N CYS A 145 13.85 15.41 6.03
CA CYS A 145 14.90 15.69 7.00
C CYS A 145 15.66 16.98 6.66
N ARG A 146 16.00 17.18 5.38
CA ARG A 146 16.70 18.39 4.92
C ARG A 146 15.84 19.64 5.12
N ALA A 147 14.56 19.60 4.75
CA ALA A 147 13.65 20.74 4.90
C ALA A 147 13.39 21.10 6.37
N ALA A 148 13.28 20.09 7.25
CA ALA A 148 13.04 20.27 8.68
C ALA A 148 14.31 20.56 9.50
N GLY A 149 15.50 20.57 8.89
CA GLY A 149 16.78 20.73 9.59
C GLY A 149 17.12 19.56 10.51
N TRP A 150 16.55 18.37 10.27
CA TRP A 150 16.85 17.16 11.02
C TRP A 150 18.08 16.43 10.48
N PRO A 151 18.73 15.57 11.30
CA PRO A 151 19.79 14.70 10.82
C PRO A 151 19.33 13.89 9.59
N VAL A 152 20.20 13.82 8.60
CA VAL A 152 19.97 12.94 7.45
C VAL A 152 20.35 11.51 7.83
N ASP A 153 21.50 11.32 8.47
CA ASP A 153 21.90 9.99 8.93
C ASP A 153 20.95 9.46 10.01
N GLY A 154 20.63 8.18 9.93
CA GLY A 154 19.74 7.52 10.88
C GLY A 154 18.25 7.85 10.71
N TYR A 155 17.81 8.48 9.60
CA TYR A 155 16.39 8.79 9.37
C TYR A 155 15.45 7.57 9.42
N TRP A 156 15.98 6.35 9.26
CA TRP A 156 15.26 5.09 9.33
C TRP A 156 15.15 4.52 10.75
N ARG A 157 15.79 5.14 11.76
CA ARG A 157 15.78 4.65 13.15
C ARG A 157 14.51 5.09 13.86
N PRO A 158 13.86 4.23 14.66
CA PRO A 158 12.61 4.58 15.35
C PRO A 158 12.69 5.86 16.19
N GLU A 159 13.83 6.15 16.80
CA GLU A 159 14.05 7.31 17.68
C GLU A 159 14.25 8.62 16.90
N HIS A 160 14.44 8.55 15.59
CA HIS A 160 14.68 9.73 14.76
C HIS A 160 13.45 10.66 14.74
N PRO A 161 13.61 12.00 14.79
CA PRO A 161 12.49 12.95 14.78
C PRO A 161 11.48 12.71 13.65
N LEU A 162 11.98 12.39 12.45
CA LEU A 162 11.14 11.95 11.33
C LEU A 162 10.24 10.77 11.70
N GLN A 163 10.79 9.67 12.23
CA GLN A 163 10.00 8.46 12.51
C GLN A 163 9.00 8.66 13.65
N GLN A 164 9.34 9.52 14.63
CA GLN A 164 8.39 9.94 15.67
C GLN A 164 7.23 10.74 15.06
N ARG A 165 7.51 11.71 14.17
CA ARG A 165 6.45 12.44 13.46
C ARG A 165 5.55 11.52 12.63
N LEU A 166 6.13 10.56 11.93
CA LEU A 166 5.37 9.60 11.13
C LEU A 166 4.50 8.69 12.01
N ARG A 167 4.96 8.32 13.21
CA ARG A 167 4.15 7.62 14.21
C ARG A 167 2.96 8.46 14.63
N ASP A 168 3.17 9.71 15.05
CA ASP A 168 2.10 10.58 15.53
C ASP A 168 0.98 10.72 14.49
N VAL A 169 1.37 10.87 13.22
CA VAL A 169 0.43 11.01 12.10
C VAL A 169 -0.30 9.70 11.85
N ILE A 170 0.36 8.55 11.95
CA ILE A 170 -0.28 7.25 11.83
C ILE A 170 -1.29 7.05 12.95
N GLU A 171 -0.92 7.30 14.22
CA GLU A 171 -1.82 7.15 15.38
C GLU A 171 -3.04 8.06 15.29
N LYS A 172 -2.83 9.32 14.89
CA LYS A 172 -3.92 10.27 14.63
C LYS A 172 -4.82 9.80 13.49
N SER A 173 -4.21 9.27 12.42
CA SER A 173 -4.95 8.83 11.23
C SER A 173 -5.73 7.56 11.47
N THR A 174 -5.24 6.63 12.28
CA THR A 174 -5.96 5.40 12.62
C THR A 174 -6.93 5.61 13.77
N GLY A 175 -6.63 6.55 14.68
CA GLY A 175 -7.38 6.78 15.92
C GLY A 175 -7.03 5.76 17.01
N GLU A 176 -5.83 5.20 16.96
CA GLU A 176 -5.32 4.21 17.92
C GLU A 176 -3.80 4.35 18.10
N GLU A 177 -3.30 3.96 19.26
CA GLU A 177 -1.87 3.89 19.54
C GLU A 177 -1.20 2.76 18.76
N VAL A 178 0.04 2.97 18.33
CA VAL A 178 0.85 1.94 17.68
C VAL A 178 1.19 0.86 18.68
N ALA A 179 0.64 -0.34 18.48
CA ALA A 179 0.81 -1.44 19.41
C ALA A 179 2.20 -2.09 19.37
N ALA A 180 2.91 -1.98 18.25
CA ALA A 180 4.25 -2.53 18.06
C ALA A 180 5.00 -1.82 16.92
N VAL A 181 6.32 -1.81 17.02
CA VAL A 181 7.23 -1.24 16.03
C VAL A 181 8.14 -2.35 15.53
N GLY A 182 8.03 -2.68 14.25
CA GLY A 182 8.90 -3.63 13.58
C GLY A 182 9.90 -2.92 12.67
N VAL A 183 10.83 -3.69 12.11
CA VAL A 183 11.70 -3.26 11.00
C VAL A 183 11.13 -3.83 9.71
N ASP A 184 10.85 -2.98 8.73
CA ASP A 184 10.35 -3.41 7.42
C ASP A 184 11.49 -3.92 6.51
N GLY A 185 11.16 -4.55 5.39
CA GLY A 185 12.15 -5.04 4.41
C GLY A 185 13.01 -3.92 3.81
N CYS A 186 12.55 -2.67 3.88
CA CYS A 186 13.33 -1.50 3.48
C CYS A 186 14.26 -0.96 4.58
N GLY A 187 14.28 -1.56 5.78
CA GLY A 187 15.06 -1.13 6.93
C GLY A 187 14.45 0.02 7.75
N ALA A 188 13.35 0.63 7.32
CA ALA A 188 12.62 1.65 8.07
C ALA A 188 11.55 1.03 8.99
N PRO A 189 11.00 1.77 9.97
CA PRO A 189 10.02 1.24 10.90
C PRO A 189 8.69 0.90 10.21
N VAL A 190 8.08 -0.20 10.63
CA VAL A 190 6.70 -0.55 10.32
C VAL A 190 5.88 -0.52 11.61
N LEU A 191 4.76 0.20 11.58
CA LEU A 191 3.96 0.49 12.77
C LEU A 191 2.69 -0.36 12.77
N ALA A 192 2.50 -1.16 13.82
CA ALA A 192 1.39 -2.08 13.92
C ALA A 192 0.11 -1.38 14.37
N VAL A 193 -0.96 -1.62 13.62
CA VAL A 193 -2.31 -1.06 13.79
C VAL A 193 -3.35 -2.11 13.40
N SER A 194 -4.59 -1.97 13.84
CA SER A 194 -5.70 -2.85 13.50
C SER A 194 -6.17 -2.63 12.06
N LEU A 195 -6.82 -3.63 11.46
CA LEU A 195 -7.48 -3.44 10.17
C LEU A 195 -8.56 -2.36 10.23
N THR A 196 -9.26 -2.25 11.36
CA THR A 196 -10.27 -1.19 11.56
C THR A 196 -9.64 0.20 11.56
N GLY A 197 -8.52 0.37 12.28
CA GLY A 197 -7.76 1.62 12.29
C GLY A 197 -7.24 1.97 10.89
N LEU A 198 -6.70 0.97 10.17
CA LEU A 198 -6.23 1.15 8.80
C LEU A 198 -7.34 1.58 7.84
N ALA A 199 -8.50 0.92 7.85
CA ALA A 199 -9.66 1.31 7.04
C ALA A 199 -10.13 2.73 7.38
N GLY A 200 -10.19 3.07 8.67
CA GLY A 200 -10.53 4.41 9.14
C GLY A 200 -9.54 5.49 8.66
N ALA A 201 -8.24 5.18 8.63
CA ALA A 201 -7.22 6.09 8.10
C ALA A 201 -7.43 6.37 6.60
N TYR A 202 -7.73 5.35 5.80
CA TYR A 202 -8.00 5.53 4.36
C TYR A 202 -9.27 6.34 4.13
N LEU A 203 -10.31 6.09 4.92
CA LEU A 203 -11.54 6.88 4.87
C LEU A 203 -11.27 8.36 5.17
N ARG A 204 -10.43 8.66 6.18
CA ARG A 204 -10.04 10.04 6.52
C ARG A 204 -9.24 10.71 5.41
N LEU A 205 -8.37 9.99 4.69
CA LEU A 205 -7.63 10.54 3.55
C LEU A 205 -8.58 11.02 2.45
N VAL A 206 -9.56 10.19 2.07
CA VAL A 206 -10.46 10.49 0.95
C VAL A 206 -11.59 11.48 1.32
N ALA A 207 -11.98 11.51 2.60
CA ALA A 207 -13.01 12.41 3.12
C ALA A 207 -12.47 13.79 3.54
N ALA A 208 -11.15 13.98 3.59
CA ALA A 208 -10.56 15.25 3.97
C ALA A 208 -10.87 16.36 2.97
N GLU A 209 -10.95 17.59 3.48
CA GLU A 209 -11.21 18.79 2.69
C GLU A 209 -10.10 19.03 1.66
N THR A 210 -10.48 19.48 0.47
CA THR A 210 -9.55 19.83 -0.62
C THR A 210 -8.53 20.85 -0.16
N GLY A 211 -7.24 20.59 -0.43
CA GLY A 211 -6.12 21.44 -0.04
C GLY A 211 -5.46 21.04 1.29
N THR A 212 -6.08 20.16 2.08
CA THR A 212 -5.41 19.57 3.26
C THR A 212 -4.42 18.48 2.84
N HIS A 213 -3.33 18.29 3.59
CA HIS A 213 -2.32 17.26 3.27
C HIS A 213 -2.90 15.84 3.09
N PRO A 214 -3.83 15.34 3.95
CA PRO A 214 -4.49 14.05 3.72
C PRO A 214 -5.14 13.95 2.34
N ARG A 215 -5.87 14.99 1.94
CA ARG A 215 -6.57 15.03 0.66
C ARG A 215 -5.58 15.14 -0.51
N THR A 216 -4.56 15.98 -0.39
CA THR A 216 -3.51 16.14 -1.41
C THR A 216 -2.78 14.83 -1.71
N VAL A 217 -2.47 14.02 -0.69
CA VAL A 217 -1.86 12.69 -0.89
C VAL A 217 -2.81 11.74 -1.61
N ALA A 218 -4.08 11.70 -1.20
CA ALA A 218 -5.08 10.85 -1.85
C ALA A 218 -5.31 11.25 -3.33
N ASP A 219 -5.35 12.54 -3.62
CA ASP A 219 -5.50 13.07 -4.98
C ASP A 219 -4.27 12.76 -5.84
N ALA A 220 -3.06 12.96 -5.32
CA ALA A 220 -1.81 12.62 -5.99
C ALA A 220 -1.74 11.13 -6.39
N MET A 221 -2.03 10.22 -5.45
CA MET A 221 -2.02 8.79 -5.72
C MET A 221 -3.04 8.37 -6.78
N ARG A 222 -4.24 8.96 -6.76
CA ARG A 222 -5.30 8.68 -7.74
C ARG A 222 -5.02 9.25 -9.11
N ALA A 223 -4.35 10.40 -9.18
CA ALA A 223 -3.96 11.03 -10.43
C ALA A 223 -2.81 10.29 -11.13
N TYR A 224 -1.92 9.66 -10.35
CA TYR A 224 -0.73 8.95 -10.86
C TYR A 224 -0.63 7.52 -10.31
N PRO A 225 -1.66 6.68 -10.56
CA PRO A 225 -1.75 5.36 -9.95
C PRO A 225 -0.60 4.44 -10.41
N GLU A 226 -0.15 4.56 -11.66
CA GLU A 226 1.01 3.81 -12.16
C GLU A 226 2.31 4.13 -11.43
N ILE A 227 2.45 5.32 -10.84
CA ILE A 227 3.62 5.67 -10.03
C ILE A 227 3.58 4.97 -8.67
N VAL A 228 2.36 4.72 -8.16
CA VAL A 228 2.16 4.08 -6.85
C VAL A 228 2.54 2.61 -6.87
N GLY A 229 2.07 1.85 -7.87
CA GLY A 229 2.25 0.39 -7.92
C GLY A 229 3.00 -0.13 -9.15
N GLY A 230 3.08 0.65 -10.22
CA GLY A 230 3.49 0.19 -11.55
C GLY A 230 2.32 0.01 -12.51
N THR A 231 2.62 -0.09 -13.80
CA THR A 231 1.62 -0.09 -14.89
C THR A 231 0.56 -1.19 -14.75
N GLU A 232 0.97 -2.38 -14.30
CA GLU A 232 0.13 -3.58 -14.20
C GLU A 232 -0.35 -3.90 -12.78
N ALA A 233 -0.04 -3.06 -11.79
CA ALA A 233 -0.31 -3.38 -10.39
C ALA A 233 -1.81 -3.35 -10.04
N ASP A 234 -2.21 -4.17 -9.06
CA ASP A 234 -3.60 -4.26 -8.59
C ASP A 234 -4.14 -2.89 -8.14
N ASP A 235 -3.38 -2.14 -7.34
CA ASP A 235 -3.78 -0.81 -6.88
C ASP A 235 -3.85 0.21 -8.03
N THR A 236 -2.99 0.08 -9.05
CA THR A 236 -3.08 0.89 -10.28
C THR A 236 -4.38 0.62 -11.04
N ARG A 237 -4.68 -0.65 -11.31
CA ARG A 237 -5.87 -1.06 -12.05
C ARG A 237 -7.16 -0.68 -11.30
N LEU A 238 -7.17 -0.85 -9.98
CA LEU A 238 -8.29 -0.44 -9.13
C LEU A 238 -8.54 1.08 -9.20
N MET A 239 -7.51 1.91 -9.00
CA MET A 239 -7.66 3.37 -9.01
C MET A 239 -8.06 3.91 -10.38
N ARG A 240 -7.63 3.27 -11.48
CA ARG A 240 -8.07 3.61 -12.84
C ARG A 240 -9.50 3.17 -13.13
N GLY A 241 -9.89 1.98 -12.67
CA GLY A 241 -11.15 1.34 -13.03
C GLY A 241 -12.33 1.70 -12.13
N VAL A 242 -12.09 2.24 -10.93
CA VAL A 242 -13.14 2.68 -10.00
C VAL A 242 -12.95 4.17 -9.70
N PRO A 243 -13.76 5.06 -10.31
CA PRO A 243 -13.61 6.51 -10.14
C PRO A 243 -13.62 6.93 -8.67
N GLY A 244 -12.61 7.70 -8.27
CA GLY A 244 -12.47 8.22 -6.91
C GLY A 244 -11.90 7.24 -5.87
N LEU A 245 -11.70 5.96 -6.21
CA LEU A 245 -11.11 4.98 -5.31
C LEU A 245 -9.65 5.31 -5.02
N LEU A 246 -9.28 5.35 -3.74
CA LEU A 246 -7.90 5.27 -3.29
C LEU A 246 -7.60 3.83 -2.91
N ALA A 247 -6.48 3.28 -3.39
CA ALA A 247 -6.06 1.92 -3.06
C ALA A 247 -4.56 1.84 -2.77
N LYS A 248 -4.17 0.97 -1.84
CA LYS A 248 -2.76 0.64 -1.63
C LYS A 248 -2.58 -0.77 -1.12
N VAL A 249 -1.84 -1.55 -1.89
CA VAL A 249 -1.37 -2.87 -1.50
C VAL A 249 -0.24 -2.79 -0.45
N GLY A 250 -0.29 -3.73 0.50
CA GLY A 250 0.80 -4.10 1.39
C GLY A 250 1.26 -5.53 1.15
N ALA A 251 2.51 -5.83 1.51
CA ALA A 251 3.00 -7.21 1.59
C ALA A 251 2.18 -8.03 2.62
N GLU A 252 2.40 -9.34 2.71
CA GLU A 252 1.70 -10.21 3.67
C GLU A 252 0.17 -10.16 3.53
N GLY A 253 -0.32 -10.11 2.28
CA GLY A 253 -1.74 -10.24 1.96
C GLY A 253 -2.60 -9.03 2.33
N ILE A 254 -1.99 -7.85 2.56
CA ILE A 254 -2.70 -6.64 2.98
C ILE A 254 -3.17 -5.82 1.77
N ILE A 255 -4.37 -5.25 1.88
CA ILE A 255 -4.80 -4.11 1.07
C ILE A 255 -5.75 -3.23 1.89
N ALA A 256 -5.67 -1.93 1.66
CA ALA A 256 -6.65 -0.96 2.14
C ALA A 256 -7.13 -0.09 0.97
N VAL A 257 -8.42 0.19 0.95
CA VAL A 257 -9.07 1.04 -0.05
C VAL A 257 -10.11 1.93 0.61
N ALA A 258 -10.37 3.10 0.02
CA ALA A 258 -11.49 3.95 0.40
C ALA A 258 -12.02 4.74 -0.78
N LEU A 259 -13.31 5.07 -0.71
CA LEU A 259 -14.02 5.85 -1.70
C LEU A 259 -14.79 6.98 -0.98
N PRO A 260 -14.64 8.26 -1.41
CA PRO A 260 -15.36 9.37 -0.80
C PRO A 260 -16.87 9.11 -0.74
N ASP A 261 -17.51 9.52 0.36
CA ASP A 261 -18.96 9.41 0.58
C ASP A 261 -19.57 8.01 0.51
N VAL A 262 -18.74 6.96 0.37
CA VAL A 262 -19.17 5.56 0.27
C VAL A 262 -18.65 4.73 1.45
N GLY A 263 -17.33 4.69 1.65
CA GLY A 263 -16.75 3.89 2.72
C GLY A 263 -15.33 3.42 2.47
N ALA A 264 -14.85 2.51 3.31
CA ALA A 264 -13.50 1.96 3.26
C ALA A 264 -13.47 0.47 3.58
N VAL A 265 -12.48 -0.21 3.03
CA VAL A 265 -12.20 -1.63 3.29
C VAL A 265 -10.74 -1.80 3.63
N ALA A 266 -10.44 -2.61 4.63
CA ALA A 266 -9.10 -3.14 4.86
C ALA A 266 -9.17 -4.64 5.11
N LEU A 267 -8.22 -5.39 4.54
CA LEU A 267 -8.15 -6.84 4.74
C LEU A 267 -6.72 -7.35 4.86
N LYS A 268 -6.62 -8.53 5.47
CA LYS A 268 -5.42 -9.35 5.54
C LYS A 268 -5.75 -10.78 5.13
N ILE A 269 -4.97 -11.34 4.22
CA ILE A 269 -4.85 -12.79 4.05
C ILE A 269 -3.73 -13.32 4.97
N ASP A 270 -4.03 -14.37 5.74
CA ASP A 270 -3.17 -14.85 6.83
C ASP A 270 -1.83 -15.41 6.33
N ASP A 271 -1.86 -16.19 5.25
CA ASP A 271 -0.69 -16.78 4.60
C ASP A 271 0.05 -15.83 3.65
N GLY A 272 -0.41 -14.57 3.59
CA GLY A 272 0.18 -13.54 2.75
C GLY A 272 -0.09 -13.67 1.25
N ALA A 273 -0.91 -14.64 0.82
CA ALA A 273 -1.11 -14.94 -0.59
C ALA A 273 -1.83 -13.80 -1.35
N ALA A 274 -1.21 -13.32 -2.42
CA ALA A 274 -1.79 -12.30 -3.29
C ALA A 274 -3.03 -12.80 -4.05
N ARG A 275 -3.05 -14.07 -4.47
CA ARG A 275 -4.13 -14.65 -5.31
C ARG A 275 -5.52 -14.64 -4.65
N ALA A 276 -5.60 -14.56 -3.33
CA ALA A 276 -6.87 -14.48 -2.60
C ALA A 276 -7.31 -13.03 -2.31
N ARG A 277 -6.37 -12.08 -2.33
CA ARG A 277 -6.59 -10.70 -1.88
C ARG A 277 -7.66 -9.98 -2.70
N MET A 278 -7.58 -10.09 -4.03
CA MET A 278 -8.47 -9.38 -4.95
C MET A 278 -9.91 -9.92 -4.96
N PRO A 279 -10.15 -11.25 -5.06
CA PRO A 279 -11.50 -11.82 -4.94
C PRO A 279 -12.22 -11.40 -3.65
N VAL A 280 -11.51 -11.41 -2.52
CA VAL A 280 -12.05 -11.01 -1.22
C VAL A 280 -12.36 -9.51 -1.18
N LEU A 281 -11.46 -8.68 -1.72
CA LEU A 281 -11.68 -7.24 -1.80
C LEU A 281 -12.93 -6.90 -2.61
N VAL A 282 -13.12 -7.56 -3.76
CA VAL A 282 -14.31 -7.35 -4.61
C VAL A 282 -15.58 -7.66 -3.84
N SER A 283 -15.62 -8.79 -3.13
CA SER A 283 -16.78 -9.14 -2.30
C SER A 283 -17.06 -8.10 -1.20
N ALA A 284 -16.00 -7.55 -0.60
CA ALA A 284 -16.10 -6.48 0.39
C ALA A 284 -16.61 -5.16 -0.21
N LEU A 285 -16.10 -4.75 -1.37
CA LEU A 285 -16.53 -3.55 -2.09
C LEU A 285 -17.99 -3.63 -2.55
N ARG A 286 -18.47 -4.82 -2.95
CA ARG A 286 -19.89 -5.04 -3.28
C ARG A 286 -20.82 -4.77 -2.09
N ARG A 287 -20.36 -4.96 -0.84
CA ARG A 287 -21.12 -4.61 0.38
C ARG A 287 -21.29 -3.11 0.56
N LEU A 288 -20.39 -2.31 -0.02
CA LEU A 288 -20.50 -0.86 -0.12
C LEU A 288 -21.32 -0.41 -1.34
N GLY A 289 -21.89 -1.35 -2.12
CA GLY A 289 -22.62 -1.04 -3.34
C GLY A 289 -21.74 -0.61 -4.52
N VAL A 290 -20.42 -0.83 -4.44
CA VAL A 290 -19.48 -0.44 -5.51
C VAL A 290 -19.49 -1.51 -6.60
N ALA A 291 -19.68 -1.09 -7.84
CA ALA A 291 -19.61 -1.91 -9.04
C ALA A 291 -18.81 -1.21 -10.13
N ALA A 292 -17.93 -1.95 -10.81
CA ALA A 292 -17.16 -1.48 -11.96
C ALA A 292 -16.64 -2.68 -12.76
N PRO A 293 -16.39 -2.55 -14.08
CA PRO A 293 -15.87 -3.64 -14.91
C PRO A 293 -14.60 -4.29 -14.36
N VAL A 294 -13.66 -3.48 -13.84
CA VAL A 294 -12.42 -3.99 -13.25
C VAL A 294 -12.66 -4.91 -12.03
N LEU A 295 -13.77 -4.72 -11.31
CA LEU A 295 -14.11 -5.57 -10.16
C LEU A 295 -14.61 -6.94 -10.62
N GLU A 296 -15.21 -7.05 -11.80
CA GLU A 296 -15.59 -8.35 -12.38
C GLU A 296 -14.36 -9.15 -12.79
N GLU A 297 -13.32 -8.49 -13.32
CA GLU A 297 -12.03 -9.11 -13.63
C GLU A 297 -11.30 -9.62 -12.38
N PHE A 298 -11.51 -8.96 -11.23
CA PHE A 298 -10.88 -9.32 -9.96
C PHE A 298 -11.73 -10.24 -9.07
N ALA A 299 -12.99 -10.47 -9.44
CA ALA A 299 -13.93 -11.25 -8.63
C ALA A 299 -13.47 -12.70 -8.45
N GLU A 300 -12.80 -13.25 -9.46
CA GLU A 300 -12.22 -14.58 -9.45
C GLU A 300 -10.83 -14.57 -10.10
N VAL A 301 -9.89 -15.37 -9.57
CA VAL A 301 -8.57 -15.55 -10.20
C VAL A 301 -8.57 -16.89 -10.92
N PRO A 302 -8.55 -16.93 -12.26
CA PRO A 302 -8.62 -18.17 -13.01
C PRO A 302 -7.39 -19.05 -12.76
N LEU A 303 -7.62 -20.35 -12.65
CA LEU A 303 -6.59 -21.38 -12.61
C LEU A 303 -6.56 -22.09 -13.95
N PHE A 304 -5.35 -22.28 -14.48
CA PHE A 304 -5.15 -22.93 -15.77
C PHE A 304 -4.48 -24.30 -15.62
N GLY A 305 -4.81 -25.21 -16.53
CA GLY A 305 -4.16 -26.50 -16.72
C GLY A 305 -3.98 -26.74 -18.22
N GLY A 306 -2.74 -26.89 -18.68
CA GLY A 306 -2.45 -26.98 -20.12
C GLY A 306 -2.88 -25.74 -20.93
N GLY A 307 -2.99 -24.57 -20.29
CA GLY A 307 -3.45 -23.33 -20.92
C GLY A 307 -4.96 -23.14 -20.97
N LEU A 308 -5.75 -24.12 -20.51
CA LEU A 308 -7.21 -24.02 -20.45
C LEU A 308 -7.67 -23.69 -19.01
N PRO A 309 -8.75 -22.90 -18.82
CA PRO A 309 -9.34 -22.70 -17.51
C PRO A 309 -9.81 -24.03 -16.92
N VAL A 310 -9.35 -24.35 -15.72
CA VAL A 310 -9.74 -25.57 -14.99
C VAL A 310 -10.36 -25.24 -13.63
N GLY A 311 -10.43 -23.97 -13.25
CA GLY A 311 -10.94 -23.57 -11.94
C GLY A 311 -10.63 -22.11 -11.63
N ALA A 312 -10.81 -21.73 -10.38
CA ALA A 312 -10.57 -20.37 -9.92
C ALA A 312 -10.28 -20.30 -8.42
N VAL A 313 -9.66 -19.20 -7.99
CA VAL A 313 -9.74 -18.72 -6.62
C VAL A 313 -10.98 -17.82 -6.52
N ARG A 314 -11.92 -18.14 -5.64
CA ARG A 314 -13.18 -17.39 -5.46
C ARG A 314 -13.43 -17.02 -4.00
N PRO A 315 -14.12 -15.90 -3.71
CA PRO A 315 -14.39 -15.49 -2.34
C PRO A 315 -15.47 -16.37 -1.71
N LEU A 316 -15.33 -16.63 -0.41
CA LEU A 316 -16.30 -17.31 0.44
C LEU A 316 -17.15 -16.33 1.25
N TRP A 317 -16.68 -15.09 1.37
CA TRP A 317 -17.24 -14.05 2.19
C TRP A 317 -17.48 -12.80 1.37
#